data_AF-A0A6G1RTK4-F1
#
_entry.id   AF-A0A6G1RTK4-F1
#
_cell.length_a   1.000
_cell.length_b   1.000
_cell.length_c   1.000
_cell.angle_alpha   90.00
_cell.angle_beta   90.00
_cell.angle_gamma   90.00
#
_symmetry.space_group_name_H-M   'P 1'
#
loop_
_entity.id
_entity.type
_entity.pdbx_description
1 polymer ?
#
loop_
_entity_poly.entity_id
_entity_poly.type
_entity_poly.pdbx_seq_one_letter_code
_entity_poly.pdbx_strand_id
1 'polypeptide(L)'
;RGNNTRTVDIVVLESSAQYCPPERVVNNKGDFRWPRTLAGITAYLLCTRYSAGSGIYPGNSQDERRAWRRCDRGGYWAEEDYSRCQYANDVTRVLYMFNQMPLNLTNAVATARQLLAYTVEAANFSDKMDVIFVAEMIEKFGRFAEKYKELGDVM
;
A
#
# COMPACT_ATOMS: atom_id res chain seq x y z
N ARG A 1 -12.97 18.37 -40.92
CA ARG A 1 -11.51 18.54 -41.08
C ARG A 1 -10.88 18.31 -39.70
N GLY A 2 -10.38 17.11 -39.41
CA GLY A 2 -9.88 16.74 -38.07
C GLY A 2 -8.37 16.55 -38.10
N ASN A 3 -7.64 17.30 -37.27
CA ASN A 3 -6.18 17.22 -37.21
C ASN A 3 -5.80 16.31 -36.03
N ASN A 4 -5.34 15.09 -36.31
CA ASN A 4 -4.82 14.16 -35.32
C ASN A 4 -3.29 14.25 -35.33
N THR A 5 -2.72 15.11 -34.49
CA THR A 5 -1.28 15.15 -34.24
C THR A 5 -0.90 14.08 -33.21
N ARG A 6 0.07 13.23 -33.55
CA ARG A 6 0.72 12.28 -32.62
C ARG A 6 2.15 12.75 -32.42
N THR A 7 2.53 13.03 -31.18
CA THR A 7 3.90 13.38 -30.80
C THR A 7 4.68 12.13 -30.40
N VAL A 8 5.93 12.04 -30.84
CA VAL A 8 6.87 10.96 -30.51
C VAL A 8 8.15 11.61 -30.00
N ASP A 9 8.54 11.30 -28.76
CA ASP A 9 9.79 11.76 -28.18
C ASP A 9 10.90 10.75 -28.50
N ILE A 10 11.93 11.19 -29.23
CA ILE A 10 13.09 10.38 -29.58
C ILE A 10 14.27 10.87 -28.75
N VAL A 11 14.79 10.00 -27.88
CA VAL A 11 15.97 10.28 -27.05
C VAL A 11 17.15 9.46 -27.56
N VAL A 12 18.25 10.13 -27.92
CA VAL A 12 19.49 9.48 -28.36
C VAL A 12 20.36 9.24 -27.13
N LEU A 13 20.63 7.97 -26.83
CA LEU A 13 21.44 7.55 -25.68
C LEU A 13 22.75 6.93 -26.16
N GLU A 14 23.81 7.11 -25.38
CA GLU A 14 25.09 6.45 -25.63
C GLU A 14 24.91 4.92 -25.56
N SER A 15 25.55 4.17 -26.47
CA SER A 15 25.41 2.70 -26.51
C SER A 15 25.94 2.00 -25.25
N SER A 16 26.86 2.65 -24.54
CA SER A 16 27.47 2.21 -23.27
C SER A 16 26.61 2.57 -22.03
N ALA A 17 25.46 3.24 -22.22
CA ALA A 17 24.62 3.66 -21.13
C ALA A 17 24.21 2.46 -20.26
N GLN A 18 24.33 2.64 -18.95
CA GLN A 18 23.95 1.61 -17.99
C GLN A 18 22.42 1.62 -17.79
N TYR A 19 21.85 0.44 -17.55
CA TYR A 19 20.41 0.28 -17.34
C TYR A 19 20.16 -0.73 -16.23
N CYS A 20 19.12 -0.48 -15.46
CA CYS A 20 18.51 -1.50 -14.63
C CYS A 20 17.73 -2.49 -15.51
N PRO A 21 17.87 -3.80 -15.28
CA PRO A 21 17.14 -4.81 -16.03
C PRO A 21 15.65 -4.76 -15.69
N PRO A 22 14.75 -5.22 -16.60
CA PRO A 22 13.37 -5.48 -16.24
C PRO A 22 13.29 -6.45 -15.06
N GLU A 23 12.45 -6.16 -14.09
CA GLU A 23 12.32 -6.97 -12.86
C GLU A 23 10.85 -7.06 -12.43
N ARG A 24 10.44 -8.23 -11.95
CA ARG A 24 9.11 -8.42 -11.35
C ARG A 24 9.27 -8.57 -9.84
N VAL A 25 8.63 -7.66 -9.10
CA VAL A 25 8.61 -7.66 -7.63
C VAL A 25 7.19 -7.93 -7.16
N VAL A 26 7.00 -9.04 -6.43
CA VAL A 26 5.74 -9.36 -5.76
C VAL A 26 5.92 -9.15 -4.27
N ASN A 27 5.13 -8.26 -3.68
CA ASN A 27 5.13 -7.98 -2.25
C ASN A 27 3.69 -7.86 -1.74
N ASN A 28 3.53 -7.54 -0.45
CA ASN A 28 2.21 -7.41 0.16
C ASN A 28 1.39 -6.19 -0.30
N LYS A 29 1.95 -5.35 -1.18
CA LYS A 29 1.28 -4.24 -1.86
C LYS A 29 0.85 -4.57 -3.28
N GLY A 30 1.32 -5.68 -3.85
CA GLY A 30 0.92 -6.15 -5.17
C GLY A 30 2.05 -6.77 -5.99
N ASP A 31 1.78 -6.92 -7.29
CA ASP A 31 2.70 -7.43 -8.31
C ASP A 31 3.13 -6.27 -9.22
N PHE A 32 4.41 -5.92 -9.17
CA PHE A 32 5.00 -4.79 -9.89
C PHE A 32 5.98 -5.28 -10.95
N ARG A 33 5.78 -4.87 -12.20
CA ARG A 33 6.66 -5.22 -13.32
C ARG A 33 7.43 -3.98 -13.76
N TRP A 34 8.65 -3.85 -13.28
CA TRP A 34 9.54 -2.75 -13.60
C TRP A 34 10.11 -2.91 -15.01
N PRO A 35 9.95 -1.90 -15.88
CA PRO A 35 10.57 -1.92 -17.20
C PRO A 35 12.08 -1.68 -17.09
N ARG A 36 12.81 -1.99 -18.16
CA ARG A 36 14.20 -1.56 -18.31
C ARG A 36 14.27 -0.05 -18.15
N THR A 37 15.10 0.42 -17.22
CA THR A 37 15.17 1.84 -16.82
C THR A 37 16.61 2.32 -16.90
N LEU A 38 16.82 3.53 -17.43
CA LEU A 38 18.15 4.13 -17.57
C LEU A 38 18.77 4.43 -16.19
N ALA A 39 20.06 4.19 -16.05
CA ALA A 39 20.82 4.49 -14.84
C ALA A 39 20.67 5.96 -14.42
N GLY A 40 20.44 6.19 -13.12
CA GLY A 40 20.23 7.51 -12.54
C GLY A 40 18.79 8.04 -12.59
N ILE A 41 17.84 7.30 -13.19
CA ILE A 41 16.43 7.70 -13.26
C ILE A 41 15.59 6.95 -12.22
N THR A 42 14.57 7.62 -11.68
CA THR A 42 13.50 7.00 -10.90
C THR A 42 12.36 6.56 -11.81
N ALA A 43 12.09 5.26 -11.83
CA ALA A 43 10.91 4.70 -12.47
C ALA A 43 9.70 4.80 -11.54
N TYR A 44 8.52 4.97 -12.13
CA TYR A 44 7.25 5.01 -11.42
C TYR A 44 6.29 4.00 -12.04
N LEU A 45 5.53 3.30 -11.20
CA LEU A 45 4.43 2.47 -11.61
C LEU A 45 3.18 2.85 -10.83
N LEU A 46 2.02 2.83 -11.49
CA LEU A 46 0.74 2.96 -10.80
C LEU A 46 0.55 1.75 -9.89
N CYS A 47 0.09 1.98 -8.66
CA CYS A 47 -0.32 0.88 -7.79
C CYS A 47 -1.46 0.12 -8.49
N THR A 48 -1.35 -1.21 -8.56
CA THR A 48 -2.40 -2.05 -9.13
C THR A 48 -3.69 -1.83 -8.35
N ARG A 49 -4.71 -1.25 -8.99
CA ARG A 49 -6.03 -1.14 -8.38
C ARG A 49 -6.66 -2.53 -8.40
N TYR A 50 -6.73 -3.20 -7.25
CA TYR A 50 -7.68 -4.31 -7.07
C TYR A 50 -9.08 -3.71 -7.07
N SER A 51 -9.66 -3.58 -8.26
CA SER A 51 -11.02 -3.12 -8.48
C SER A 51 -12.01 -4.22 -8.07
N ALA A 52 -12.27 -4.34 -6.77
CA ALA A 52 -13.56 -4.80 -6.30
C ALA A 52 -14.50 -3.58 -6.30
N GLY A 53 -15.10 -3.29 -7.47
CA GLY A 53 -16.04 -2.19 -7.64
C GLY A 53 -15.49 -1.04 -8.48
N SER A 54 -15.95 -0.96 -9.73
CA SER A 54 -16.02 0.28 -10.48
C SER A 54 -16.90 1.28 -9.72
N GLY A 55 -16.31 2.06 -8.82
CA GLY A 55 -16.96 3.19 -8.19
C GLY A 55 -17.23 4.28 -9.23
N ILE A 56 -18.49 4.64 -9.39
CA ILE A 56 -19.07 5.60 -10.35
C ILE A 56 -18.78 7.06 -9.90
N TYR A 57 -17.57 7.33 -9.43
CA TYR A 57 -17.15 8.69 -9.07
C TYR A 57 -15.86 9.04 -9.82
N PRO A 58 -15.85 10.11 -10.65
CA PRO A 58 -14.62 10.63 -11.24
C PRO A 58 -13.81 11.28 -10.11
N GLY A 59 -13.01 10.47 -9.42
CA GLY A 59 -12.09 10.94 -8.41
C GLY A 59 -10.99 11.78 -9.07
N ASN A 60 -10.86 13.02 -8.61
CA ASN A 60 -9.87 14.02 -9.03
C ASN A 60 -8.48 13.44 -9.33
N SER A 61 -7.85 14.00 -10.35
CA SER A 61 -6.48 13.80 -10.82
C SER A 61 -5.39 14.29 -9.84
N GLN A 62 -5.59 14.15 -8.54
CA GLN A 62 -4.59 14.46 -7.51
C GLN A 62 -4.25 13.19 -6.74
N ASP A 63 -2.99 12.76 -6.87
CA ASP A 63 -2.39 11.54 -6.33
C ASP A 63 -2.89 10.22 -6.94
N GLU A 64 -2.52 10.00 -8.21
CA GLU A 64 -2.27 8.63 -8.66
C GLU A 64 -1.27 7.98 -7.69
N ARG A 65 -1.77 7.10 -6.80
CA ARG A 65 -0.95 6.30 -5.90
C ARG A 65 0.04 5.51 -6.76
N ARG A 66 1.31 5.88 -6.68
CA ARG A 66 2.40 5.31 -7.46
C ARG A 66 3.42 4.68 -6.52
N ALA A 67 3.90 3.52 -6.92
CA ALA A 67 5.14 2.97 -6.41
C ALA A 67 6.29 3.57 -7.23
N TRP A 68 7.47 3.71 -6.62
CA TRP A 68 8.65 4.16 -7.33
C TRP A 68 9.88 3.33 -6.96
N ARG A 69 10.80 3.22 -7.91
CA ARG A 69 12.13 2.63 -7.71
C ARG A 69 13.18 3.44 -8.41
N ARG A 70 14.33 3.58 -7.77
CA ARG A 70 15.48 4.29 -8.31
C ARG A 70 16.43 3.31 -8.97
N CYS A 71 16.74 3.58 -10.24
CA CYS A 71 17.86 2.94 -10.90
C CYS A 71 19.13 3.72 -10.55
N ASP A 72 20.10 3.09 -9.90
CA ASP A 72 21.34 3.74 -9.53
C ASP A 72 22.23 4.04 -10.76
N ARG A 73 23.39 4.66 -10.54
CA ARG A 73 24.32 4.97 -11.64
C ARG A 73 25.05 3.73 -12.20
N GLY A 74 25.09 2.64 -11.44
CA GLY A 74 25.72 1.37 -11.82
C GLY A 74 24.83 0.47 -12.66
N GLY A 75 23.53 0.78 -12.78
CA GLY A 75 22.56 -0.06 -13.47
C GLY A 75 21.91 -1.10 -12.55
N TYR A 76 21.88 -0.86 -11.24
CA TYR A 76 21.22 -1.72 -10.26
C TYR A 76 20.01 -1.02 -9.64
N TRP A 77 18.95 -1.78 -9.40
CA TRP A 77 17.80 -1.29 -8.65
C TRP A 77 18.21 -1.03 -7.20
N ALA A 78 17.91 0.17 -6.70
CA ALA A 78 18.30 0.61 -5.36
C ALA A 78 17.04 0.95 -4.53
N GLU A 79 16.89 2.22 -4.16
CA GLU A 79 15.79 2.71 -3.32
C GLU A 79 14.42 2.40 -3.93
N GLU A 80 13.46 2.04 -3.08
CA GLU A 80 12.10 1.68 -3.47
C GLU A 80 11.07 2.18 -2.46
N ASP A 81 9.85 2.46 -2.96
CA ASP A 81 8.74 2.89 -2.13
C ASP A 81 7.40 2.38 -2.67
N TYR A 82 6.72 1.64 -1.81
CA TYR A 82 5.38 1.10 -2.04
C TYR A 82 4.36 1.61 -1.02
N SER A 83 4.73 2.58 -0.18
CA SER A 83 3.94 3.06 0.96
C SER A 83 2.58 3.61 0.55
N ARG A 84 2.51 4.25 -0.63
CA ARG A 84 1.27 4.80 -1.19
C ARG A 84 0.33 3.71 -1.73
N CYS A 85 0.80 2.48 -1.93
CA CYS A 85 -0.03 1.38 -2.41
C CYS A 85 -0.85 0.74 -1.29
N GLN A 86 -2.06 0.30 -1.63
CA GLN A 86 -2.90 -0.48 -0.71
C GLN A 86 -2.30 -1.87 -0.50
N TYR A 87 -2.60 -2.48 0.64
CA TYR A 87 -2.30 -3.91 0.83
C TYR A 87 -3.12 -4.74 -0.16
N ALA A 88 -2.49 -5.78 -0.71
CA ALA A 88 -3.10 -6.66 -1.69
C ALA A 88 -4.14 -7.60 -1.04
N ASN A 89 -3.93 -7.98 0.22
CA ASN A 89 -4.89 -8.78 0.99
C ASN A 89 -5.96 -7.86 1.62
N ASP A 90 -7.23 -8.26 1.48
CA ASP A 90 -8.38 -7.53 2.01
C ASP A 90 -8.39 -7.43 3.54
N VAL A 91 -8.05 -8.51 4.25
CA VAL A 91 -7.94 -8.54 5.72
C VAL A 91 -6.89 -7.53 6.18
N THR A 92 -5.69 -7.58 5.61
CA THR A 92 -4.60 -6.65 5.94
C THR A 92 -4.99 -5.21 5.66
N ARG A 93 -5.70 -4.96 4.57
CA ARG A 93 -6.18 -3.63 4.20
C ARG A 93 -7.20 -3.10 5.21
N VAL A 94 -8.13 -3.94 5.67
CA VAL A 94 -9.10 -3.55 6.69
C VAL A 94 -8.41 -3.30 8.03
N LEU A 95 -7.53 -4.20 8.48
CA LEU A 95 -6.75 -4.02 9.72
C LEU A 95 -5.92 -2.73 9.69
N TYR A 96 -5.32 -2.39 8.54
CA TYR A 96 -4.61 -1.12 8.36
C TYR A 96 -5.52 0.11 8.52
N MET A 97 -6.76 0.08 8.01
CA MET A 97 -7.73 1.15 8.19
C MET A 97 -8.15 1.29 9.65
N PHE A 98 -8.44 0.15 10.30
CA PHE A 98 -8.77 0.10 11.72
C PHE A 98 -7.65 0.68 12.59
N ASN A 99 -6.41 0.30 12.31
CA ASN A 99 -5.25 0.78 13.05
C ASN A 99 -5.03 2.30 12.91
N GLN A 100 -5.47 2.92 11.81
CA GLN A 100 -5.42 4.38 11.64
C GLN A 100 -6.58 5.14 12.27
N MET A 101 -7.63 4.44 12.71
CA MET A 101 -8.80 5.10 13.27
C MET A 101 -8.45 5.77 14.60
N PRO A 102 -8.77 7.07 14.79
CA PRO A 102 -8.54 7.72 16.06
C PRO A 102 -9.48 7.15 17.13
N LEU A 103 -8.91 6.75 18.27
CA LEU A 103 -9.67 6.24 19.41
C LEU A 103 -9.91 7.33 20.45
N ASN A 104 -11.09 7.27 21.06
CA ASN A 104 -11.51 8.09 22.18
C ASN A 104 -12.38 7.26 23.13
N LEU A 105 -12.77 7.86 24.24
CA LEU A 105 -13.57 7.19 25.27
C LEU A 105 -14.93 6.69 24.76
N THR A 106 -15.49 7.28 23.71
CA THR A 106 -16.83 6.96 23.19
C THR A 106 -16.80 5.82 22.18
N ASN A 107 -15.72 5.70 21.37
CA ASN A 107 -15.63 4.70 20.31
C ASN A 107 -14.76 3.48 20.66
N ALA A 108 -13.91 3.56 21.70
CA ALA A 108 -12.94 2.50 22.00
C ALA A 108 -13.55 1.10 22.12
N VAL A 109 -14.62 0.93 22.91
CA VAL A 109 -15.28 -0.37 23.10
C VAL A 109 -15.91 -0.88 21.79
N ALA A 110 -16.58 0.00 21.04
CA ALA A 110 -17.21 -0.38 19.78
C ALA A 110 -16.17 -0.81 18.73
N THR A 111 -15.07 -0.07 18.61
CA THR A 111 -13.97 -0.42 17.69
C THR A 111 -13.25 -1.70 18.14
N ALA A 112 -13.09 -1.94 19.45
CA ALA A 112 -12.50 -3.19 19.95
C ALA A 112 -13.35 -4.41 19.59
N ARG A 113 -14.68 -4.32 19.73
CA ARG A 113 -15.61 -5.39 19.29
C ARG A 113 -15.56 -5.63 17.79
N GLN A 114 -15.38 -4.57 16.99
CA GLN A 114 -15.19 -4.72 15.55
C GLN A 114 -13.86 -5.39 15.20
N LEU A 115 -12.78 -5.07 15.91
CA LEU A 115 -11.49 -5.74 15.73
C LEU A 115 -11.60 -7.25 16.04
N LEU A 116 -12.33 -7.61 17.10
CA LEU A 116 -12.53 -9.01 17.51
C LEU A 116 -13.10 -9.86 16.36
N ALA A 117 -14.00 -9.31 15.54
CA ALA A 117 -14.55 -10.03 14.39
C ALA A 117 -13.48 -10.46 13.37
N TYR A 118 -12.37 -9.71 13.26
CA TYR A 118 -11.24 -10.04 12.38
C TYR A 118 -10.19 -10.93 13.06
N THR A 119 -10.12 -10.95 14.40
CA THR A 119 -9.17 -11.80 15.14
C THR A 119 -9.72 -13.17 15.48
N VAL A 120 -11.05 -13.36 15.50
CA VAL A 120 -11.68 -14.69 15.65
C VAL A 120 -11.26 -15.64 14.51
N GLU A 121 -11.10 -15.10 13.30
CA GLU A 121 -10.61 -15.85 12.14
C GLU A 121 -9.09 -15.69 11.94
N ALA A 122 -8.29 -15.57 13.01
CA ALA A 122 -6.84 -15.38 12.90
C ALA A 122 -6.11 -16.47 12.10
N ALA A 123 -6.72 -17.66 11.93
CA ALA A 123 -6.21 -18.71 11.04
C ALA A 123 -6.11 -18.26 9.57
N ASN A 124 -6.86 -17.22 9.17
CA ASN A 124 -6.84 -16.63 7.82
C ASN A 124 -5.77 -15.54 7.66
N PHE A 125 -5.00 -15.22 8.71
CA PHE A 125 -3.90 -14.26 8.60
C PHE A 125 -2.83 -14.82 7.68
N SER A 126 -2.46 -14.02 6.69
CA SER A 126 -1.56 -14.45 5.60
C SER A 126 -0.46 -13.43 5.32
N ASP A 127 -0.61 -12.20 5.84
CA ASP A 127 0.45 -11.20 5.87
C ASP A 127 0.94 -11.04 7.32
N LYS A 128 2.26 -10.94 7.51
CA LYS A 128 2.86 -10.57 8.81
C LYS A 128 2.28 -9.24 9.35
N MET A 129 1.86 -8.35 8.46
CA MET A 129 1.25 -7.08 8.84
C MET A 129 -0.09 -7.25 9.56
N ASP A 130 -0.81 -8.35 9.33
CA ASP A 130 -2.07 -8.66 10.03
C ASP A 130 -1.84 -8.69 11.55
N VAL A 131 -0.81 -9.44 11.98
CA VAL A 131 -0.42 -9.56 13.38
C VAL A 131 0.10 -8.24 13.95
N ILE A 132 0.90 -7.50 13.17
CA ILE A 132 1.46 -6.21 13.59
C ILE A 132 0.34 -5.21 13.88
N PHE A 133 -0.63 -5.08 12.98
CA PHE A 133 -1.73 -4.13 13.17
C PHE A 133 -2.64 -4.50 14.33
N VAL A 134 -2.93 -5.80 14.51
CA VAL A 134 -3.68 -6.26 15.68
C VAL A 134 -2.94 -5.91 16.97
N ALA A 135 -1.64 -6.17 17.05
CA ALA A 135 -0.83 -5.86 18.24
C ALA A 135 -0.81 -4.36 18.56
N GLU A 136 -0.59 -3.51 17.56
CA GLU A 136 -0.62 -2.05 17.71
C GLU A 136 -2.00 -1.55 18.18
N MET A 137 -3.09 -2.16 17.71
CA MET A 137 -4.43 -1.81 18.16
C MET A 137 -4.71 -2.24 19.59
N ILE A 138 -4.30 -3.45 19.99
CA ILE A 138 -4.40 -3.91 21.38
C ILE A 138 -3.68 -2.93 22.31
N GLU A 139 -2.48 -2.47 21.96
CA GLU A 139 -1.75 -1.47 22.73
C GLU A 139 -2.52 -0.15 22.84
N LYS A 140 -3.12 0.32 21.74
CA LYS A 140 -3.96 1.54 21.74
C LYS A 140 -5.19 1.39 22.64
N PHE A 141 -5.86 0.24 22.62
CA PHE A 141 -7.00 -0.05 23.48
C PHE A 141 -6.60 -0.14 24.96
N GLY A 142 -5.41 -0.66 25.27
CA GLY A 142 -4.87 -0.73 26.62
C GLY A 142 -4.85 0.62 27.34
N ARG A 143 -4.67 1.73 26.62
CA ARG A 143 -4.73 3.10 27.18
C ARG A 143 -6.10 3.50 27.71
N PHE A 144 -7.16 2.78 27.33
CA PHE A 144 -8.53 3.00 27.78
C PHE A 144 -9.01 1.95 28.79
N ALA A 145 -8.27 0.86 28.97
CA ALA A 145 -8.66 -0.27 29.82
C ALA A 145 -8.80 0.12 31.31
N GLU A 146 -8.02 1.09 31.79
CA GLU A 146 -8.14 1.60 33.16
C GLU A 146 -9.50 2.27 33.43
N LYS A 147 -10.10 2.88 32.40
CA LYS A 147 -11.37 3.61 32.50
C LYS A 147 -12.58 2.75 32.17
N TYR A 148 -12.40 1.71 31.35
CA TYR A 148 -13.47 0.83 30.91
C TYR A 148 -13.10 -0.63 31.17
N LYS A 149 -13.62 -1.19 32.27
CA LYS A 149 -13.46 -2.60 32.59
C LYS A 149 -13.97 -3.52 31.48
N GLU A 150 -15.03 -3.10 30.77
CA GLU A 150 -15.60 -3.82 29.62
C GLU A 150 -14.61 -4.03 28.47
N LEU A 151 -13.55 -3.23 28.35
CA LEU A 151 -12.49 -3.49 27.36
C LEU A 151 -11.71 -4.76 27.69
N GLY A 152 -11.52 -5.08 28.97
CA GLY A 152 -10.87 -6.31 29.40
C GLY A 152 -11.70 -7.58 29.13
N ASP A 153 -13.02 -7.44 28.95
CA ASP A 153 -13.89 -8.56 28.56
C ASP A 153 -13.91 -8.79 27.04
N VAL A 154 -13.45 -7.80 26.26
CA VAL A 154 -13.43 -7.83 24.79
C VAL A 154 -12.06 -8.21 24.23
N MET A 155 -10.99 -7.87 24.96
CA MET A 155 -9.58 -8.12 24.60
C MET A 155 -9.07 -9.42 25.20
#